data_AF-A0A7R9J708-F1
#
_entry.id   AF-A0A7R9J708-F1
#
_cell.length_a   1.000
_cell.length_b   1.000
_cell.length_c   1.000
_cell.angle_alpha   90.00
_cell.angle_beta   90.00
_cell.angle_gamma   90.00
#
_symmetry.space_group_name_H-M   'P 1'
#
loop_
_entity.id
_entity.type
_entity.pdbx_description
1 polymer ?
#
loop_
_entity_poly.entity_id
_entity_poly.type
_entity_poly.pdbx_seq_one_letter_code
_entity_poly.pdbx_strand_id
1 'polypeptide(L)'
;MGEVDGVGRSLPITMFPPTPLGLESLYSLCRRIYPDQSNPLQVSALVKYWLGGPDPLDYISMYTHPGFPEQDIPPHWHYISFGLSDLHGDGRVHDVSGPDTPSGFGFELTFRLKREPEETAPPTWPAAVMQALAKYVFQSGNMLCVGDHVSWHCALDNSESRLQHMLMTEDPQLRFTCTPFGTVHFVQIVGVCAEELRASQHWNGTGVLEILKRLPGTGGPWLITDMRRGESMLEIDPSAQEEVAKGIETEGSNLSGVSARCSWSQLDPEDREFESLIGDGGLLREGPATKPEFHGPPNLSEQDSEQIKTALQKGLLNTKPVLPPIGNSADLSNTNDDSCWKDASNNELEVLESTELLVNKRLEGLHLTFNWESGSLLPLAIKGRVKHGRHFTFQSVLGDTAITLVAASVTGALVCPEHPYMARGSWLQVLISDDLAQQMAESLEVLGRFEDIGQVPAAISLPKTFTWPDHKFAITIIKDKI
;
A
#
# COMPACT_ATOMS: atom_id res chain seq x y z
N MET A 1 75.70 23.48 -34.51
CA MET A 1 74.86 24.60 -34.03
C MET A 1 73.94 24.99 -35.18
N GLY A 2 72.63 24.75 -35.17
CA GLY A 2 71.78 24.24 -34.11
C GLY A 2 70.57 23.49 -34.69
N GLU A 3 70.02 22.62 -33.86
CA GLU A 3 68.75 21.92 -34.02
C GLU A 3 67.59 22.92 -34.09
N VAL A 4 66.59 22.62 -34.90
CA VAL A 4 65.31 23.32 -34.89
C VAL A 4 64.26 22.28 -34.51
N ASP A 5 63.91 22.28 -33.22
CA ASP A 5 62.90 21.41 -32.64
C ASP A 5 61.52 21.66 -33.24
N GLY A 6 60.96 20.62 -33.85
CA GLY A 6 59.56 20.56 -34.23
C GLY A 6 58.69 20.35 -33.00
N VAL A 7 58.18 21.45 -32.43
CA VAL A 7 57.14 21.41 -31.39
C VAL A 7 55.83 20.96 -32.03
N GLY A 8 55.55 19.66 -31.94
CA GLY A 8 54.22 19.10 -32.19
C GLY A 8 53.25 19.67 -31.16
N ARG A 9 52.37 20.58 -31.60
CA ARG A 9 51.22 21.03 -30.81
C ARG A 9 50.23 19.86 -30.70
N SER A 10 50.31 19.11 -29.61
CA SER A 10 49.22 18.23 -29.17
C SER A 10 48.02 19.11 -28.84
N LEU A 11 46.94 18.96 -29.62
CA LEU A 11 45.63 19.54 -29.29
C LEU A 11 45.22 19.02 -27.90
N PRO A 12 44.70 19.87 -27.00
CA PRO A 12 44.18 19.40 -25.73
C PRO A 12 43.00 18.47 -26.02
N ILE A 13 43.13 17.21 -25.63
CA ILE A 13 42.01 16.29 -25.53
C ILE A 13 41.05 16.93 -24.53
N THR A 14 39.97 17.50 -25.02
CA THR A 14 38.83 17.88 -24.19
C THR A 14 38.27 16.59 -23.62
N MET A 15 38.81 16.15 -22.48
CA MET A 15 38.21 15.08 -21.70
C MET A 15 36.88 15.63 -21.20
N PHE A 16 35.79 15.20 -21.82
CA PHE A 16 34.50 15.23 -21.17
C PHE A 16 34.67 14.58 -19.77
N PRO A 17 34.06 15.13 -18.72
CA PRO A 17 34.12 14.49 -17.42
C PRO A 17 33.68 13.02 -17.58
N PRO A 18 34.43 12.07 -17.01
CA PRO A 18 34.10 10.66 -17.16
C PRO A 18 32.68 10.42 -16.66
N THR A 19 31.90 9.63 -17.42
CA THR A 19 30.56 9.19 -17.01
C THR A 19 30.66 8.56 -15.61
N PRO A 20 29.80 8.94 -14.66
CA PRO A 20 29.75 8.31 -13.34
C PRO A 20 29.66 6.79 -13.43
N LEU A 21 30.35 6.05 -12.56
CA LEU A 21 30.49 4.60 -12.69
C LEU A 21 29.17 3.83 -12.52
N GLY A 22 28.29 4.30 -11.65
CA GLY A 22 26.94 3.75 -11.48
C GLY A 22 26.13 3.95 -12.75
N LEU A 23 26.11 5.19 -13.26
CA LEU A 23 25.44 5.53 -14.52
C LEU A 23 25.98 4.74 -15.71
N GLU A 24 27.30 4.57 -15.83
CA GLU A 24 27.92 3.81 -16.92
C GLU A 24 27.55 2.32 -16.87
N SER A 25 27.39 1.75 -15.67
CA SER A 25 26.94 0.37 -15.50
C SER A 25 25.50 0.18 -16.02
N LEU A 26 24.62 1.13 -15.69
CA LEU A 26 23.22 1.12 -16.13
C LEU A 26 23.11 1.39 -17.65
N TYR A 27 23.88 2.34 -18.19
CA TYR A 27 23.95 2.58 -19.64
C TYR A 27 24.51 1.38 -20.39
N SER A 28 25.50 0.69 -19.83
CA SER A 28 26.04 -0.54 -20.42
C SER A 28 24.98 -1.62 -20.53
N LEU A 29 24.12 -1.77 -19.52
CA LEU A 29 22.97 -2.67 -19.59
C LEU A 29 21.98 -2.22 -20.67
N CYS A 30 21.63 -0.94 -20.73
CA CYS A 30 20.72 -0.41 -21.76
C CYS A 30 21.25 -0.66 -23.18
N ARG A 31 22.55 -0.48 -23.43
CA ARG A 31 23.20 -0.76 -24.72
C ARG A 31 23.14 -2.23 -25.12
N ARG A 32 23.08 -3.17 -24.16
CA ARG A 32 22.90 -4.60 -24.47
C ARG A 32 21.49 -4.89 -24.97
N ILE A 33 20.49 -4.19 -24.44
CA ILE A 33 19.08 -4.33 -24.87
C ILE A 33 18.82 -3.57 -26.17
N TYR A 34 19.42 -2.38 -26.32
CA TYR A 34 19.22 -1.47 -27.44
C TYR A 34 20.53 -1.12 -28.17
N PRO A 35 21.19 -2.09 -28.83
CA PRO A 35 22.49 -1.86 -29.47
C PRO A 35 22.45 -0.83 -30.58
N ASP A 36 21.32 -0.72 -31.28
CA ASP A 36 21.14 0.19 -32.43
C ASP A 36 20.72 1.61 -32.02
N GLN A 37 20.49 1.87 -30.73
CA GLN A 37 20.02 3.16 -30.20
C GLN A 37 21.04 3.74 -29.22
N SER A 38 22.23 4.07 -29.72
CA SER A 38 23.33 4.58 -28.90
C SER A 38 23.10 5.97 -28.27
N ASN A 39 22.13 6.73 -28.80
CA ASN A 39 21.75 8.06 -28.32
C ASN A 39 20.21 8.19 -28.27
N PRO A 40 19.56 7.53 -27.30
CA PRO A 40 18.11 7.64 -27.13
C PRO A 40 17.71 9.07 -26.77
N LEU A 41 16.43 9.43 -26.96
CA LEU A 41 15.92 10.66 -26.38
C LEU A 41 16.06 10.55 -24.86
N GLN A 42 16.60 11.59 -24.22
CA GLN A 42 16.79 11.60 -22.78
C GLN A 42 16.32 12.94 -22.21
N VAL A 43 15.46 12.87 -21.20
CA VAL A 43 15.12 14.02 -20.37
C VAL A 43 16.11 14.07 -19.21
N SER A 44 16.53 15.28 -18.83
CA SER A 44 17.40 15.49 -17.67
C SER A 44 16.85 16.61 -16.79
N ALA A 45 16.96 16.44 -15.47
CA ALA A 45 16.61 17.49 -14.52
C ALA A 45 17.49 18.73 -14.75
N LEU A 46 16.86 19.88 -14.99
CA LEU A 46 17.56 21.14 -15.28
C LEU A 46 18.44 21.57 -14.10
N VAL A 47 17.91 21.49 -12.88
CA VAL A 47 18.65 21.66 -11.63
C VAL A 47 18.72 20.29 -10.98
N LYS A 48 19.94 19.80 -10.77
CA LYS A 48 20.19 18.48 -10.17
C LYS A 48 19.71 18.45 -8.71
N TYR A 49 19.28 17.28 -8.25
CA TYR A 49 18.69 17.12 -6.93
C TYR A 49 19.66 17.53 -5.81
N TRP A 50 20.93 17.11 -5.89
CA TRP A 50 21.99 17.53 -4.94
C TRP A 50 22.34 19.02 -4.98
N LEU A 51 21.82 19.77 -5.94
CA LEU A 51 21.93 21.24 -6.02
C LEU A 51 20.64 21.95 -5.53
N GLY A 52 19.73 21.22 -4.87
CA GLY A 52 18.45 21.74 -4.40
C GLY A 52 17.35 21.76 -5.47
N GLY A 53 17.54 21.03 -6.58
CA GLY A 53 16.50 20.83 -7.58
C GLY A 53 15.34 19.99 -7.04
N PRO A 54 14.12 20.15 -7.57
CA PRO A 54 12.95 19.44 -7.05
C PRO A 54 12.89 17.98 -7.52
N ASP A 55 13.60 17.62 -8.58
CA ASP A 55 13.43 16.38 -9.33
C ASP A 55 14.57 15.39 -9.01
N PRO A 56 14.29 14.27 -8.32
CA PRO A 56 15.32 13.32 -7.89
C PRO A 56 15.93 12.48 -9.01
N LEU A 57 15.19 12.25 -10.11
CA LEU A 57 15.74 11.51 -11.25
C LEU A 57 16.56 12.45 -12.12
N ASP A 58 17.86 12.19 -12.19
CA ASP A 58 18.81 12.96 -12.97
C ASP A 58 18.55 12.87 -14.47
N TYR A 59 18.23 11.64 -14.90
CA TYR A 59 18.01 11.29 -16.30
C TYR A 59 16.85 10.31 -16.43
N ILE A 60 16.14 10.40 -17.55
CA ILE A 60 15.14 9.42 -17.99
C ILE A 60 15.37 9.18 -19.48
N SER A 61 15.90 8.01 -19.82
CA SER A 61 16.13 7.60 -21.21
C SER A 61 14.85 6.99 -21.79
N MET A 62 14.59 7.29 -23.06
CA MET A 62 13.40 6.88 -23.79
C MET A 62 13.81 6.10 -25.05
N TYR A 63 13.61 4.79 -25.02
CA TYR A 63 13.96 3.89 -26.12
C TYR A 63 12.73 3.53 -26.95
N THR A 64 12.95 3.29 -28.24
CA THR A 64 11.95 2.70 -29.12
C THR A 64 12.09 1.19 -29.06
N HIS A 65 11.01 0.46 -28.79
CA HIS A 65 11.00 -0.99 -28.93
C HIS A 65 10.04 -1.39 -30.07
N PRO A 66 10.51 -2.14 -31.09
CA PRO A 66 9.67 -2.52 -32.23
C PRO A 66 8.55 -3.51 -31.86
N GLY A 67 8.66 -4.14 -30.70
CA GLY A 67 7.75 -5.20 -30.26
C GLY A 67 8.11 -6.55 -30.88
N PHE A 68 7.36 -7.58 -30.49
CA PHE A 68 7.40 -8.93 -31.06
C PHE A 68 5.95 -9.37 -31.32
N PRO A 69 5.39 -9.09 -32.51
CA PRO A 69 4.01 -9.45 -32.82
C PRO A 69 3.70 -10.94 -32.65
N GLU A 70 4.68 -11.81 -32.90
CA GLU A 70 4.56 -13.27 -32.72
C GLU A 70 4.36 -13.70 -31.26
N GLN A 71 4.68 -12.83 -30.30
CA GLN A 71 4.58 -13.06 -28.86
C GLN A 71 3.56 -12.10 -28.21
N ASP A 72 2.71 -11.45 -29.00
CA ASP A 72 1.74 -10.45 -28.53
C ASP A 72 2.38 -9.28 -27.76
N ILE A 73 3.57 -8.86 -28.20
CA ILE A 73 4.29 -7.71 -27.64
C ILE A 73 4.18 -6.56 -28.65
N PRO A 74 3.31 -5.56 -28.45
CA PRO A 74 3.17 -4.45 -29.38
C PRO A 74 4.42 -3.55 -29.42
N PRO A 75 4.61 -2.77 -30.51
CA PRO A 75 5.56 -1.67 -30.52
C PRO A 75 5.28 -0.70 -29.36
N HIS A 76 6.33 -0.27 -28.67
CA HIS A 76 6.20 0.56 -27.47
C HIS A 76 7.42 1.45 -27.24
N TRP A 77 7.24 2.48 -26.43
CA TRP A 77 8.31 3.28 -25.84
C TRP A 77 8.71 2.66 -24.50
N HIS A 78 10.01 2.54 -24.24
CA HIS A 78 10.54 2.05 -22.97
C HIS A 78 11.33 3.16 -22.26
N TYR A 79 10.84 3.57 -21.11
CA TYR A 79 11.42 4.62 -20.26
C TYR A 79 12.24 3.97 -19.16
N ILE A 80 13.44 4.48 -18.90
CA ILE A 80 14.34 3.97 -17.86
C ILE A 80 14.85 5.17 -17.07
N SER A 81 14.65 5.19 -15.75
CA SER A 81 15.15 6.25 -14.87
C SER A 81 16.59 6.03 -14.44
N PHE A 82 17.22 7.12 -14.03
CA PHE A 82 18.52 7.14 -13.38
C PHE A 82 18.49 8.20 -12.27
N GLY A 83 18.61 7.78 -11.01
CA GLY A 83 18.71 8.67 -9.84
C GLY A 83 18.23 8.05 -8.53
N LEU A 84 17.41 6.99 -8.59
CA LEU A 84 17.02 6.23 -7.39
C LEU A 84 18.17 5.35 -6.90
N SER A 85 18.98 4.84 -7.82
CA SER A 85 20.25 4.17 -7.50
C SER A 85 21.38 5.18 -7.29
N ASP A 86 22.46 4.74 -6.64
CA ASP A 86 23.66 5.56 -6.53
C ASP A 86 24.40 5.60 -7.87
N LEU A 87 24.27 6.73 -8.57
CA LEU A 87 24.92 6.95 -9.85
C LEU A 87 26.41 7.30 -9.69
N HIS A 88 26.79 7.90 -8.56
CA HIS A 88 28.05 8.65 -8.41
C HIS A 88 29.03 8.02 -7.43
N GLY A 89 28.56 7.45 -6.31
CA GLY A 89 29.42 6.81 -5.31
C GLY A 89 30.16 7.76 -4.38
N ASP A 90 29.78 9.04 -4.33
CA ASP A 90 30.53 10.08 -3.63
C ASP A 90 29.75 10.79 -2.51
N GLY A 91 28.60 10.25 -2.11
CA GLY A 91 27.82 10.79 -0.99
C GLY A 91 26.99 12.02 -1.32
N ARG A 92 26.89 12.43 -2.59
CA ARG A 92 26.19 13.67 -2.97
C ARG A 92 24.66 13.60 -2.87
N VAL A 93 24.09 12.40 -2.96
CA VAL A 93 22.65 12.12 -2.85
C VAL A 93 22.43 10.92 -1.93
N HIS A 94 23.07 9.81 -2.26
CA HIS A 94 22.95 8.55 -1.54
C HIS A 94 24.15 8.33 -0.63
N ASP A 95 23.95 7.67 0.51
CA ASP A 95 25.04 7.25 1.39
C ASP A 95 25.99 6.29 0.65
N VAL A 96 27.29 6.46 0.89
CA VAL A 96 28.32 5.67 0.22
C VAL A 96 28.18 4.21 0.65
N SER A 97 28.01 3.35 -0.34
CA SER A 97 27.73 1.92 -0.17
C SER A 97 28.67 1.07 -1.03
N GLY A 98 28.74 -0.23 -0.74
CA GLY A 98 29.65 -1.17 -1.40
C GLY A 98 28.94 -2.07 -2.43
N PRO A 99 29.68 -2.93 -3.14
CA PRO A 99 29.10 -3.83 -4.14
C PRO A 99 28.14 -4.88 -3.54
N ASP A 100 28.26 -5.18 -2.26
CA ASP A 100 27.46 -6.20 -1.55
C ASP A 100 26.17 -5.64 -0.93
N THR A 101 25.89 -4.35 -1.13
CA THR A 101 24.68 -3.66 -0.64
C THR A 101 23.82 -3.21 -1.82
N PRO A 102 22.55 -2.82 -1.58
CA PRO A 102 21.77 -2.11 -2.60
C PRO A 102 22.44 -0.77 -2.95
N SER A 103 22.47 -0.41 -4.25
CA SER A 103 22.98 0.88 -4.70
C SER A 103 21.89 1.95 -4.54
N GLY A 104 22.09 2.93 -3.67
CA GLY A 104 21.06 3.91 -3.31
C GLY A 104 19.81 3.21 -2.75
N PHE A 105 18.64 3.46 -3.34
CA PHE A 105 17.41 2.71 -3.01
C PHE A 105 17.40 1.28 -3.56
N GLY A 106 18.40 0.86 -4.33
CA GLY A 106 18.53 -0.51 -4.83
C GLY A 106 17.71 -0.80 -6.09
N PHE A 107 17.04 0.18 -6.67
CA PHE A 107 16.26 0.00 -7.89
C PHE A 107 16.21 1.27 -8.75
N GLU A 108 15.85 1.09 -10.02
CA GLU A 108 15.40 2.15 -10.94
C GLU A 108 14.00 1.83 -11.46
N LEU A 109 13.25 2.88 -11.81
CA LEU A 109 11.93 2.76 -12.41
C LEU A 109 12.06 2.54 -13.92
N THR A 110 11.16 1.72 -14.45
CA THR A 110 10.94 1.57 -15.88
C THR A 110 9.46 1.72 -16.21
N PHE A 111 9.14 2.08 -17.46
CA PHE A 111 7.76 2.17 -17.92
C PHE A 111 7.69 1.77 -19.39
N ARG A 112 6.67 1.00 -19.77
CA ARG A 112 6.42 0.62 -21.16
C ARG A 112 5.09 1.20 -21.61
N LEU A 113 5.14 2.11 -22.57
CA LEU A 113 3.97 2.77 -23.13
C LEU A 113 3.76 2.30 -24.56
N LYS A 114 2.59 1.72 -24.85
CA LYS A 114 2.23 1.33 -26.22
C LYS A 114 2.41 2.51 -27.17
N ARG A 115 3.10 2.28 -28.29
CA ARG A 115 3.37 3.31 -29.29
C ARG A 115 2.18 3.42 -30.23
N GLU A 116 1.72 4.65 -30.44
CA GLU A 116 0.66 4.92 -31.40
C GLU A 116 1.22 5.03 -32.83
N PRO A 117 0.46 4.62 -33.87
CA PRO A 117 0.95 4.59 -35.26
C PRO A 117 1.47 5.94 -35.77
N GLU A 118 0.90 7.04 -35.30
CA GLU A 118 1.25 8.40 -35.70
C GLU A 118 2.48 8.96 -34.94
N GLU A 119 2.93 8.30 -33.88
CA GLU A 119 4.02 8.78 -33.05
C GLU A 119 5.38 8.51 -33.69
N THR A 120 6.16 9.57 -33.84
CA THR A 120 7.53 9.53 -34.38
C THR A 120 8.60 9.68 -33.30
N ALA A 121 8.22 10.11 -32.10
CA ALA A 121 9.09 10.27 -30.95
C ALA A 121 8.32 9.91 -29.66
N PRO A 122 9.01 9.44 -28.60
CA PRO A 122 8.35 9.10 -27.35
C PRO A 122 7.76 10.35 -26.68
N PRO A 123 6.51 10.30 -26.17
CA PRO A 123 5.96 11.39 -25.38
C PRO A 123 6.72 11.54 -24.06
N THR A 124 6.81 12.76 -23.55
CA THR A 124 7.62 13.07 -22.36
C THR A 124 6.84 13.04 -21.05
N TRP A 125 5.51 12.96 -21.08
CA TRP A 125 4.68 12.94 -19.86
C TRP A 125 5.03 11.80 -18.88
N PRO A 126 5.50 10.59 -19.29
CA PRO A 126 5.87 9.56 -18.33
C PRO A 126 7.02 9.98 -17.42
N ALA A 127 7.88 10.90 -17.88
CA ALA A 127 8.93 11.46 -17.04
C ALA A 127 8.36 12.16 -15.80
N ALA A 128 7.21 12.85 -15.91
CA ALA A 128 6.57 13.51 -14.78
C ALA A 128 6.04 12.50 -13.76
N VAL A 129 5.45 11.39 -14.21
CA VAL A 129 4.99 10.29 -13.34
C VAL A 129 6.16 9.65 -12.61
N MET A 130 7.24 9.32 -13.33
CA MET A 130 8.44 8.72 -12.74
C MET A 130 9.10 9.65 -11.71
N GLN A 131 9.18 10.96 -12.00
CA GLN A 131 9.71 11.94 -11.05
C GLN A 131 8.84 12.04 -9.79
N ALA A 132 7.52 11.98 -9.93
CA ALA A 132 6.62 12.06 -8.79
C ALA A 132 6.69 10.80 -7.91
N LEU A 133 6.82 9.61 -8.50
CA LEU A 133 7.11 8.38 -7.76
C LEU A 133 8.48 8.46 -7.06
N ALA A 134 9.52 8.95 -7.74
CA ALA A 134 10.82 9.13 -7.13
C ALA A 134 10.76 10.11 -5.93
N LYS A 135 10.03 11.23 -6.06
CA LYS A 135 9.80 12.17 -4.95
C LYS A 135 9.16 11.48 -3.75
N TYR A 136 8.16 10.63 -3.98
CA TYR A 136 7.55 9.84 -2.90
C TYR A 136 8.58 8.94 -2.19
N VAL A 137 9.41 8.22 -2.94
CA VAL A 137 10.45 7.34 -2.38
C VAL A 137 11.46 8.14 -1.54
N PHE A 138 11.96 9.26 -2.08
CA PHE A 138 12.91 10.12 -1.37
C PHE A 138 12.31 10.79 -0.11
N GLN A 139 11.02 11.13 -0.13
CA GLN A 139 10.36 11.80 1.00
C GLN A 139 9.94 10.83 2.11
N SER A 140 9.49 9.63 1.75
CA SER A 140 8.96 8.66 2.70
C SER A 140 9.98 7.62 3.17
N GLY A 141 11.01 7.36 2.36
CA GLY A 141 11.93 6.23 2.54
C GLY A 141 11.30 4.87 2.17
N ASN A 142 10.04 4.84 1.72
CA ASN A 142 9.38 3.60 1.32
C ASN A 142 9.79 3.23 -0.11
N MET A 143 10.39 2.04 -0.25
CA MET A 143 10.75 1.47 -1.55
C MET A 143 9.52 0.91 -2.26
N LEU A 144 9.57 0.88 -3.59
CA LEU A 144 8.55 0.24 -4.43
C LEU A 144 9.04 -1.16 -4.82
N CYS A 145 8.33 -2.18 -4.38
CA CYS A 145 8.64 -3.59 -4.59
C CYS A 145 7.73 -4.22 -5.66
N VAL A 146 8.14 -5.37 -6.18
CA VAL A 146 7.30 -6.17 -7.09
C VAL A 146 6.01 -6.61 -6.38
N GLY A 147 4.87 -6.36 -7.02
CA GLY A 147 3.54 -6.63 -6.45
C GLY A 147 2.95 -5.44 -5.67
N ASP A 148 3.71 -4.37 -5.45
CA ASP A 148 3.17 -3.15 -4.86
C ASP A 148 2.22 -2.44 -5.81
N HIS A 149 1.36 -1.61 -5.23
CA HIS A 149 0.41 -0.78 -5.94
C HIS A 149 0.54 0.68 -5.51
N VAL A 150 0.24 1.60 -6.43
CA VAL A 150 0.17 3.03 -6.14
C VAL A 150 -1.19 3.56 -6.58
N SER A 151 -1.96 4.01 -5.59
CA SER A 151 -3.25 4.68 -5.79
C SER A 151 -3.02 6.10 -6.29
N TRP A 152 -3.19 6.33 -7.60
CA TRP A 152 -2.89 7.62 -8.24
C TRP A 152 -4.11 8.54 -8.42
N HIS A 153 -5.30 7.99 -8.68
CA HIS A 153 -6.60 8.70 -8.72
C HIS A 153 -6.75 9.76 -9.81
N CYS A 154 -5.90 9.75 -10.84
CA CYS A 154 -6.07 10.51 -12.06
C CYS A 154 -5.43 9.78 -13.25
N ALA A 155 -5.80 10.10 -14.48
CA ALA A 155 -5.17 9.49 -15.65
C ALA A 155 -3.65 9.79 -15.63
N LEU A 156 -2.81 8.77 -15.87
CA LEU A 156 -1.36 8.91 -15.77
C LEU A 156 -0.78 9.98 -16.71
N ASP A 157 -1.43 10.19 -17.85
CA ASP A 157 -1.05 11.16 -18.88
C ASP A 157 -1.85 12.48 -18.81
N ASN A 158 -2.66 12.67 -17.76
CA ASN A 158 -3.62 13.76 -17.60
C ASN A 158 -4.68 13.85 -18.72
N SER A 159 -4.96 12.75 -19.41
CA SER A 159 -6.09 12.63 -20.33
C SER A 159 -7.37 12.18 -19.60
N GLU A 160 -8.37 11.72 -20.37
CA GLU A 160 -9.57 11.06 -19.85
C GLU A 160 -9.41 9.52 -19.80
N SER A 161 -8.17 9.02 -19.79
CA SER A 161 -7.89 7.59 -19.71
C SER A 161 -8.48 6.97 -18.43
N ARG A 162 -8.92 5.71 -18.56
CA ARG A 162 -9.37 4.90 -17.42
C ARG A 162 -8.20 4.35 -16.60
N LEU A 163 -6.97 4.39 -17.12
CA LEU A 163 -5.78 3.96 -16.38
C LEU A 163 -5.35 5.05 -15.40
N GLN A 164 -5.80 4.89 -14.16
CA GLN A 164 -5.71 5.91 -13.12
C GLN A 164 -4.88 5.48 -11.91
N HIS A 165 -4.24 4.32 -11.97
CA HIS A 165 -3.45 3.74 -10.89
C HIS A 165 -2.28 2.93 -11.46
N MET A 166 -1.39 2.47 -10.60
CA MET A 166 -0.20 1.74 -11.01
C MET A 166 0.00 0.47 -10.19
N LEU A 167 0.48 -0.60 -10.84
CA LEU A 167 1.11 -1.75 -10.21
C LEU A 167 2.61 -1.78 -10.53
N MET A 168 3.38 -2.40 -9.66
CA MET A 168 4.82 -2.53 -9.77
C MET A 168 5.19 -3.98 -10.10
N THR A 169 6.01 -4.19 -11.13
CA THR A 169 6.48 -5.51 -11.55
C THR A 169 7.97 -5.51 -11.86
N GLU A 170 8.60 -6.67 -12.04
CA GLU A 170 9.98 -6.74 -12.51
C GLU A 170 10.04 -6.42 -14.02
N ASP A 171 10.97 -5.58 -14.45
CA ASP A 171 11.17 -5.36 -15.89
C ASP A 171 11.60 -6.66 -16.57
N PRO A 172 10.88 -7.14 -17.60
CA PRO A 172 11.10 -8.47 -18.18
C PRO A 172 12.45 -8.62 -18.90
N GLN A 173 13.10 -7.50 -19.28
CA GLN A 173 14.35 -7.49 -20.03
C GLN A 173 15.56 -7.11 -19.18
N LEU A 174 15.43 -6.11 -18.31
CA LEU A 174 16.53 -5.55 -17.53
C LEU A 174 16.75 -6.31 -16.23
N ARG A 175 15.66 -6.71 -15.53
CA ARG A 175 15.64 -7.40 -14.23
C ARG A 175 16.51 -6.75 -13.14
N PHE A 176 17.82 -6.95 -13.18
CA PHE A 176 18.80 -6.32 -12.29
C PHE A 176 20.20 -6.24 -12.91
N THR A 177 21.07 -5.40 -12.32
CA THR A 177 22.52 -5.37 -12.61
C THR A 177 23.32 -5.04 -11.36
N CYS A 178 24.58 -5.44 -11.35
CA CYS A 178 25.55 -5.01 -10.35
C CYS A 178 26.26 -3.74 -10.83
N THR A 179 26.45 -2.79 -9.92
CA THR A 179 27.28 -1.59 -10.10
C THR A 179 28.41 -1.61 -9.08
N PRO A 180 29.46 -0.77 -9.21
CA PRO A 180 30.47 -0.63 -8.17
C PRO A 180 29.94 -0.20 -6.80
N PHE A 181 28.73 0.38 -6.77
CA PHE A 181 28.08 0.93 -5.58
C PHE A 181 26.94 0.05 -5.08
N GLY A 182 26.78 -1.16 -5.64
CA GLY A 182 25.75 -2.09 -5.21
C GLY A 182 24.84 -2.61 -6.32
N THR A 183 23.87 -3.43 -5.94
CA THR A 183 22.87 -4.01 -6.83
C THR A 183 21.75 -3.04 -7.16
N VAL A 184 21.29 -3.04 -8.41
CA VAL A 184 20.16 -2.24 -8.90
C VAL A 184 19.16 -3.14 -9.61
N HIS A 185 17.94 -3.22 -9.09
CA HIS A 185 16.79 -3.86 -9.72
C HIS A 185 16.04 -2.89 -10.63
N PHE A 186 15.26 -3.40 -11.58
CA PHE A 186 14.42 -2.57 -12.45
C PHE A 186 12.94 -2.88 -12.20
N VAL A 187 12.23 -1.89 -11.66
CA VAL A 187 10.81 -1.98 -11.30
C VAL A 187 9.99 -1.30 -12.38
N GLN A 188 9.22 -2.08 -13.13
CA GLN A 188 8.33 -1.60 -14.17
C GLN A 188 7.00 -1.14 -13.59
N ILE A 189 6.64 0.09 -13.93
CA ILE A 189 5.32 0.68 -13.71
C ILE A 189 4.34 0.11 -14.73
N VAL A 190 3.17 -0.33 -14.27
CA VAL A 190 2.07 -0.84 -15.11
C VAL A 190 0.81 -0.06 -14.80
N GLY A 191 0.26 0.64 -15.79
CA GLY A 191 -0.98 1.41 -15.63
C GLY A 191 -2.21 0.50 -15.55
N VAL A 192 -3.04 0.68 -14.52
CA VAL A 192 -4.22 -0.15 -14.25
C VAL A 192 -5.49 0.67 -13.98
N CYS A 193 -6.64 0.05 -14.22
CA CYS A 193 -7.95 0.61 -13.90
C CYS A 193 -8.23 0.55 -12.38
N ALA A 194 -9.25 1.29 -11.92
CA ALA A 194 -9.63 1.29 -10.49
C ALA A 194 -10.07 -0.10 -9.99
N GLU A 195 -10.73 -0.87 -10.85
CA GLU A 195 -11.20 -2.23 -10.57
C GLU A 195 -10.03 -3.21 -10.40
N GLU A 196 -8.98 -3.05 -11.20
CA GLU A 196 -7.76 -3.86 -11.14
C GLU A 196 -6.91 -3.51 -9.92
N LEU A 197 -6.80 -2.22 -9.59
CA LEU A 197 -6.21 -1.78 -8.31
C LEU A 197 -6.96 -2.42 -7.14
N ARG A 198 -8.29 -2.37 -7.16
CA ARG A 198 -9.13 -2.96 -6.11
C ARG A 198 -8.89 -4.46 -6.01
N ALA A 199 -8.87 -5.18 -7.12
CA ALA A 199 -8.55 -6.61 -7.14
C ALA A 199 -7.17 -6.90 -6.52
N SER A 200 -6.17 -6.08 -6.84
CA SER A 200 -4.81 -6.19 -6.27
C SER A 200 -4.79 -5.93 -4.77
N GLN A 201 -5.54 -4.95 -4.29
CA GLN A 201 -5.67 -4.64 -2.87
C GLN A 201 -6.36 -5.77 -2.10
N HIS A 202 -7.39 -6.38 -2.69
CA HIS A 202 -8.14 -7.46 -2.06
C HIS A 202 -7.38 -8.80 -2.09
N TRP A 203 -6.66 -9.11 -3.16
CA TRP A 203 -5.85 -10.31 -3.26
C TRP A 203 -4.37 -9.99 -3.03
N ASN A 204 -3.61 -9.86 -4.11
CA ASN A 204 -2.24 -9.37 -4.16
C ASN A 204 -1.91 -8.86 -5.58
N GLY A 205 -0.92 -7.98 -5.70
CA GLY A 205 -0.57 -7.39 -6.99
C GLY A 205 0.06 -8.38 -7.97
N THR A 206 0.84 -9.34 -7.48
CA THR A 206 1.48 -10.37 -8.33
C THR A 206 0.45 -11.22 -9.07
N GLY A 207 -0.61 -11.65 -8.40
CA GLY A 207 -1.68 -12.44 -8.99
C GLY A 207 -2.43 -11.66 -10.07
N VAL A 208 -2.77 -10.39 -9.79
CA VAL A 208 -3.40 -9.51 -10.79
C VAL A 208 -2.48 -9.30 -12.00
N LEU A 209 -1.18 -9.09 -11.79
CA LEU A 209 -0.21 -8.97 -12.88
C LEU A 209 -0.15 -10.22 -13.76
N GLU A 210 -0.27 -11.42 -13.20
CA GLU A 210 -0.33 -12.67 -13.99
C GLU A 210 -1.60 -12.77 -14.86
N ILE A 211 -2.74 -12.27 -14.36
CA ILE A 211 -3.97 -12.18 -15.16
C ILE A 211 -3.77 -11.20 -16.33
N LEU A 212 -3.24 -10.00 -16.04
CA LEU A 212 -2.96 -8.97 -17.05
C LEU A 212 -1.94 -9.42 -18.12
N LYS A 213 -0.99 -10.28 -17.75
CA LYS A 213 -0.05 -10.86 -18.73
C LYS A 213 -0.73 -11.75 -19.77
N ARG A 214 -1.80 -12.43 -19.36
CA ARG A 214 -2.48 -13.45 -20.17
C ARG A 214 -3.63 -12.89 -20.98
N LEU A 215 -4.33 -11.86 -20.48
CA LEU A 215 -5.52 -11.33 -21.14
C LEU A 215 -5.16 -10.36 -22.29
N PRO A 216 -5.81 -10.52 -23.46
CA PRO A 216 -5.52 -9.70 -24.63
C PRO A 216 -5.80 -8.23 -24.35
N GLY A 217 -4.91 -7.35 -24.81
CA GLY A 217 -5.08 -5.91 -24.68
C GLY A 217 -4.88 -5.35 -23.27
N THR A 218 -4.55 -6.17 -22.27
CA THR A 218 -4.29 -5.72 -20.88
C THR A 218 -2.81 -5.54 -20.54
N GLY A 219 -1.95 -5.70 -21.55
CA GLY A 219 -0.51 -5.41 -21.50
C GLY A 219 0.36 -6.55 -22.00
N GLY A 220 -0.17 -7.77 -22.01
CA GLY A 220 0.49 -8.95 -22.55
C GLY A 220 1.72 -9.37 -21.72
N PRO A 221 2.58 -10.25 -22.25
CA PRO A 221 3.69 -10.84 -21.49
C PRO A 221 4.67 -9.80 -20.90
N TRP A 222 4.73 -8.61 -21.49
CA TRP A 222 5.60 -7.51 -21.06
C TRP A 222 4.87 -6.38 -20.35
N LEU A 223 3.57 -6.54 -20.06
CA LEU A 223 2.74 -5.60 -19.30
C LEU A 223 2.87 -4.15 -19.81
N ILE A 224 2.75 -4.00 -21.14
CA ILE A 224 2.82 -2.71 -21.82
C ILE A 224 1.55 -1.94 -21.52
N THR A 225 1.68 -0.72 -21.01
CA THR A 225 0.55 0.14 -20.68
C THR A 225 0.00 0.78 -21.95
N ASP A 226 -1.30 0.58 -22.21
CA ASP A 226 -2.05 1.23 -23.27
C ASP A 226 -3.03 2.24 -22.66
N MET A 227 -2.70 3.53 -22.75
CA MET A 227 -3.54 4.60 -22.19
C MET A 227 -4.92 4.72 -22.87
N ARG A 228 -5.12 4.09 -24.03
CA ARG A 228 -6.42 4.04 -24.73
C ARG A 228 -7.28 2.84 -24.33
N ARG A 229 -6.80 1.98 -23.42
CA ARG A 229 -7.56 0.84 -22.92
C ARG A 229 -8.83 1.32 -22.19
N GLY A 230 -9.99 0.95 -22.73
CA GLY A 230 -11.30 1.31 -22.19
C GLY A 230 -11.90 0.29 -21.22
N GLU A 231 -11.43 -0.96 -21.28
CA GLU A 231 -11.99 -2.09 -20.52
C GLU A 231 -10.98 -2.61 -19.49
N SER A 232 -11.48 -2.98 -18.31
CA SER A 232 -10.68 -3.65 -17.27
C SER A 232 -10.55 -5.15 -17.52
N MET A 233 -9.61 -5.82 -16.84
CA MET A 233 -9.45 -7.28 -16.91
C MET A 233 -10.75 -8.04 -16.59
N LEU A 234 -11.60 -7.50 -15.71
CA LEU A 234 -12.85 -8.12 -15.27
C LEU A 234 -13.96 -8.01 -16.32
N GLU A 235 -13.92 -6.98 -17.16
CA GLU A 235 -14.88 -6.79 -18.24
C GLU A 235 -14.48 -7.59 -19.49
N ILE A 236 -13.17 -7.67 -19.75
CA ILE A 236 -12.60 -8.45 -20.86
C ILE A 236 -12.86 -9.94 -20.65
N ASP A 237 -12.63 -10.44 -19.43
CA ASP A 237 -12.89 -11.82 -19.07
C ASP A 237 -13.48 -11.91 -17.66
N PRO A 238 -14.81 -12.11 -17.52
CA PRO A 238 -15.45 -12.26 -16.22
C PRO A 238 -14.88 -13.40 -15.36
N SER A 239 -14.23 -14.41 -15.97
CA SER A 239 -13.60 -15.49 -15.20
C SER A 239 -12.41 -15.01 -14.36
N ALA A 240 -11.82 -13.85 -14.68
CA ALA A 240 -10.80 -13.21 -13.85
C ALA A 240 -11.30 -12.94 -12.43
N GLN A 241 -12.60 -12.68 -12.25
CA GLN A 241 -13.20 -12.47 -10.93
C GLN A 241 -13.17 -13.75 -10.09
N GLU A 242 -13.41 -14.91 -10.72
CA GLU A 242 -13.32 -16.22 -10.07
C GLU A 242 -11.88 -16.59 -9.74
N GLU A 243 -10.93 -16.24 -10.61
CA GLU A 243 -9.49 -16.46 -10.36
C GLU A 243 -9.00 -15.63 -9.18
N VAL A 244 -9.39 -14.35 -9.08
CA VAL A 244 -9.10 -13.50 -7.91
C VAL A 244 -9.71 -14.10 -6.64
N ALA A 245 -10.98 -14.51 -6.68
CA ALA A 245 -11.65 -15.09 -5.52
C ALA A 245 -10.97 -16.39 -5.05
N LYS A 246 -10.60 -17.26 -5.99
CA LYS A 246 -9.85 -18.49 -5.73
C LYS A 246 -8.45 -18.20 -5.20
N GLY A 247 -7.77 -17.22 -5.76
CA GLY A 247 -6.46 -16.77 -5.29
C GLY A 247 -6.50 -16.30 -3.84
N ILE A 248 -7.52 -15.52 -3.46
CA ILE A 248 -7.76 -15.12 -2.07
C ILE A 248 -7.99 -16.33 -1.17
N GLU A 249 -8.76 -17.32 -1.63
CA GLU A 249 -9.02 -18.54 -0.85
C GLU A 249 -7.76 -19.40 -0.65
N THR A 250 -6.86 -19.45 -1.63
CA THR A 250 -5.66 -20.30 -1.57
C THR A 250 -4.45 -19.60 -0.94
N GLU A 251 -4.26 -18.31 -1.19
CA GLU A 251 -3.06 -17.55 -0.82
C GLU A 251 -3.31 -16.51 0.28
N GLY A 252 -4.58 -16.19 0.52
CA GLY A 252 -5.00 -15.12 1.40
C GLY A 252 -4.93 -13.74 0.73
N SER A 253 -5.20 -12.72 1.55
CA SER A 253 -5.26 -11.32 1.17
C SER A 253 -4.12 -10.51 1.80
N ASN A 254 -3.60 -9.55 1.04
CA ASN A 254 -2.65 -8.55 1.52
C ASN A 254 -3.34 -7.37 2.23
N LEU A 255 -4.67 -7.23 2.16
CA LEU A 255 -5.39 -6.16 2.85
C LEU A 255 -5.38 -6.40 4.36
N SER A 256 -4.60 -5.61 5.11
CA SER A 256 -4.50 -5.72 6.57
C SER A 256 -5.63 -5.00 7.32
N GLY A 257 -6.28 -4.04 6.67
CA GLY A 257 -7.38 -3.31 7.25
C GLY A 257 -7.93 -2.23 6.34
N VAL A 258 -9.02 -1.61 6.78
CA VAL A 258 -9.73 -0.54 6.06
C VAL A 258 -10.27 0.50 7.02
N SER A 259 -10.38 1.73 6.52
CA SER A 259 -11.25 2.74 7.14
C SER A 259 -12.71 2.36 6.88
N ALA A 260 -13.54 2.39 7.91
CA ALA A 260 -14.85 1.78 7.93
C ALA A 260 -15.84 2.59 8.75
N ARG A 261 -17.14 2.46 8.48
CA ARG A 261 -18.18 2.88 9.41
C ARG A 261 -18.59 1.68 10.25
N CYS A 262 -18.01 1.60 11.44
CA CYS A 262 -18.20 0.49 12.36
C CYS A 262 -18.26 0.94 13.82
N SER A 263 -18.92 0.13 14.64
CA SER A 263 -19.02 0.30 16.09
C SER A 263 -19.18 -1.05 16.79
N TRP A 264 -19.01 -1.08 18.11
CA TRP A 264 -19.18 -2.30 18.90
C TRP A 264 -19.86 -2.03 20.25
N SER A 265 -20.54 -3.05 20.77
CA SER A 265 -21.19 -3.03 22.08
C SER A 265 -21.03 -4.37 22.79
N GLN A 266 -21.13 -4.35 24.12
CA GLN A 266 -21.13 -5.55 24.93
C GLN A 266 -22.52 -6.21 24.86
N LEU A 267 -22.56 -7.53 24.61
CA LEU A 267 -23.79 -8.34 24.74
C LEU A 267 -23.92 -8.80 26.20
N ASP A 268 -25.03 -8.43 26.85
CA ASP A 268 -25.37 -8.92 28.19
C ASP A 268 -26.28 -10.16 28.09
N PRO A 269 -25.95 -11.31 28.72
CA PRO A 269 -26.74 -12.54 28.61
C PRO A 269 -28.17 -12.44 29.18
N GLU A 270 -28.44 -11.47 30.05
CA GLU A 270 -29.75 -11.27 30.69
C GLU A 270 -30.67 -10.30 29.93
N ASP A 271 -30.14 -9.58 28.94
CA ASP A 271 -30.94 -8.65 28.13
C ASP A 271 -31.84 -9.42 27.15
N ARG A 272 -33.11 -9.55 27.52
CA ARG A 272 -34.22 -9.96 26.64
C ARG A 272 -34.46 -8.98 25.46
N GLU A 273 -33.60 -7.99 25.28
CA GLU A 273 -33.55 -7.06 24.15
C GLU A 273 -32.85 -7.63 22.91
N PHE A 274 -32.43 -8.91 22.94
CA PHE A 274 -31.92 -9.60 21.75
C PHE A 274 -32.94 -9.57 20.58
N GLU A 275 -34.26 -9.56 20.87
CA GLU A 275 -35.30 -9.39 19.85
C GLU A 275 -35.62 -7.92 19.51
N SER A 276 -35.35 -6.95 20.39
CA SER A 276 -35.64 -5.52 20.13
C SER A 276 -34.52 -4.81 19.34
N LEU A 277 -33.26 -5.25 19.48
CA LEU A 277 -32.13 -4.81 18.64
C LEU A 277 -32.24 -5.30 17.19
N ILE A 278 -33.01 -6.38 16.96
CA ILE A 278 -33.31 -6.92 15.62
C ILE A 278 -34.41 -6.10 14.91
N GLY A 279 -35.16 -5.27 15.64
CA GLY A 279 -36.39 -4.61 15.16
C GLY A 279 -36.27 -3.13 14.75
N ASP A 280 -35.24 -2.40 15.19
CA ASP A 280 -35.06 -0.98 14.84
C ASP A 280 -33.59 -0.75 14.50
N GLY A 281 -33.28 -0.72 13.20
CA GLY A 281 -31.92 -0.75 12.66
C GLY A 281 -30.93 0.07 13.49
N GLY A 282 -30.04 -0.63 14.20
CA GLY A 282 -29.09 -0.03 15.13
C GLY A 282 -28.38 1.17 14.49
N LEU A 283 -28.33 2.30 15.20
CA LEU A 283 -27.50 3.42 14.76
C LEU A 283 -26.03 3.07 14.97
N LEU A 284 -25.20 3.31 13.95
CA LEU A 284 -23.77 3.49 14.15
C LEU A 284 -23.57 4.64 15.16
N ARG A 285 -22.88 4.36 16.26
CA ARG A 285 -22.54 5.33 17.30
C ARG A 285 -21.02 5.33 17.49
N GLU A 286 -20.46 6.47 17.84
CA GLU A 286 -19.05 6.57 18.26
C GLU A 286 -18.84 5.92 19.62
N GLY A 287 -17.75 5.13 19.74
CA GLY A 287 -17.24 4.64 21.03
C GLY A 287 -18.04 3.50 21.65
N PRO A 288 -17.52 2.89 22.73
CA PRO A 288 -18.16 1.74 23.37
C PRO A 288 -19.59 2.13 23.72
N ALA A 289 -20.58 1.37 23.29
CA ALA A 289 -21.99 1.64 23.60
C ALA A 289 -22.33 1.39 25.09
N THR A 290 -21.38 1.63 26.00
CA THR A 290 -21.69 1.87 27.41
C THR A 290 -22.45 3.18 27.50
N LYS A 291 -23.66 3.11 28.05
CA LYS A 291 -24.54 4.26 28.33
C LYS A 291 -23.68 5.45 28.80
N PRO A 292 -23.80 6.64 28.18
CA PRO A 292 -23.10 7.81 28.70
C PRO A 292 -23.63 8.05 30.12
N GLU A 293 -22.76 7.92 31.12
CA GLU A 293 -23.06 8.49 32.43
C GLU A 293 -23.20 10.00 32.23
N PHE A 294 -24.40 10.49 32.52
CA PHE A 294 -24.78 11.88 32.32
C PHE A 294 -24.06 12.76 33.36
N HIS A 295 -22.80 13.09 33.12
CA HIS A 295 -22.17 14.23 33.76
C HIS A 295 -22.50 15.47 32.91
N GLY A 296 -23.30 16.38 33.48
CA GLY A 296 -23.64 17.64 32.84
C GLY A 296 -22.38 18.42 32.41
N PRO A 297 -22.50 19.35 31.45
CA PRO A 297 -21.34 20.01 30.86
C PRO A 297 -20.55 20.75 31.95
N PRO A 298 -19.22 20.56 32.05
CA PRO A 298 -18.41 21.38 32.94
C PRO A 298 -18.42 22.83 32.41
N ASN A 299 -18.73 23.79 33.29
CA ASN A 299 -18.64 25.21 32.98
C ASN A 299 -17.16 25.58 32.77
N LEU A 300 -16.74 25.65 31.52
CA LEU A 300 -15.42 26.15 31.12
C LEU A 300 -15.42 27.69 31.17
N SER A 301 -14.43 28.28 31.81
CA SER A 301 -14.25 29.74 31.81
C SER A 301 -13.70 30.23 30.47
N GLU A 302 -13.92 31.50 30.11
CA GLU A 302 -13.39 32.06 28.85
C GLU A 302 -11.85 31.97 28.76
N GLN A 303 -11.15 31.96 29.90
CA GLN A 303 -9.70 31.76 29.95
C GLN A 303 -9.28 30.33 29.57
N ASP A 304 -10.05 29.32 29.93
CA ASP A 304 -9.76 27.92 29.58
C ASP A 304 -9.94 27.70 28.06
N SER A 305 -10.93 28.36 27.46
CA SER A 305 -11.19 28.32 26.01
C SER A 305 -10.06 28.95 25.19
N GLU A 306 -9.48 30.06 25.65
CA GLU A 306 -8.34 30.71 24.99
C GLU A 306 -7.04 29.91 25.13
N GLN A 307 -6.80 29.27 26.29
CA GLN A 307 -5.64 28.40 26.48
C GLN A 307 -5.71 27.13 25.60
N ILE A 308 -6.89 26.53 25.46
CA ILE A 308 -7.12 25.36 24.58
C ILE A 308 -6.91 25.73 23.11
N LYS A 309 -7.40 26.89 22.66
CA LYS A 309 -7.15 27.40 21.30
C LYS A 309 -5.66 27.61 21.00
N THR A 310 -4.92 28.12 21.98
CA THR A 310 -3.48 28.40 21.82
C THR A 310 -2.65 27.11 21.81
N ALA A 311 -3.08 26.08 22.55
CA ALA A 311 -2.44 24.75 22.56
C ALA A 311 -2.70 23.97 21.25
N LEU A 312 -3.92 24.01 20.72
CA LEU A 312 -4.29 23.37 19.46
C LEU A 312 -3.54 23.96 18.25
N GLN A 313 -3.33 25.29 18.22
CA GLN A 313 -2.55 25.92 17.16
C GLN A 313 -1.05 25.54 17.18
N LYS A 314 -0.50 25.15 18.35
CA LYS A 314 0.89 24.71 18.47
C LYS A 314 1.10 23.22 18.19
N GLY A 315 0.05 22.39 18.28
CA GLY A 315 0.11 20.94 18.08
C GLY A 315 0.08 20.46 16.61
N LEU A 316 -0.22 21.34 15.66
CA LEU A 316 -0.41 21.01 14.24
C LEU A 316 0.87 20.65 13.45
N LEU A 317 2.01 20.48 14.12
CA LEU A 317 3.33 20.23 13.48
C LEU A 317 4.00 18.92 13.92
N ASN A 318 3.31 18.02 14.63
CA ASN A 318 3.93 16.78 15.11
C ASN A 318 3.31 15.54 14.44
N THR A 319 3.99 15.01 13.42
CA THR A 319 3.65 13.74 12.77
C THR A 319 4.41 12.59 13.45
N LYS A 320 3.77 11.94 14.43
CA LYS A 320 4.21 10.63 14.93
C LYS A 320 3.07 9.62 14.79
N PRO A 321 3.36 8.35 14.45
CA PRO A 321 2.35 7.32 14.29
C PRO A 321 1.70 6.99 15.64
N VAL A 322 0.37 6.81 15.62
CA VAL A 322 -0.49 6.61 16.80
C VAL A 322 -0.52 5.15 17.28
N LEU A 323 0.07 4.20 16.53
CA LEU A 323 -0.05 2.77 16.84
C LEU A 323 1.31 2.05 16.85
N PRO A 324 1.57 1.16 17.82
CA PRO A 324 2.75 0.31 17.81
C PRO A 324 2.64 -0.77 16.71
N PRO A 325 3.75 -1.15 16.05
CA PRO A 325 3.73 -2.18 15.02
C PRO A 325 3.44 -3.57 15.61
N ILE A 326 2.48 -4.29 15.01
CA ILE A 326 2.30 -5.73 15.22
C ILE A 326 3.10 -6.44 14.12
N GLY A 327 4.23 -7.05 14.49
CA GLY A 327 5.10 -7.75 13.54
C GLY A 327 4.62 -9.17 13.23
N ASN A 328 4.78 -9.59 11.97
CA ASN A 328 4.92 -10.99 11.60
C ASN A 328 6.42 -11.30 11.61
N SER A 329 6.86 -12.35 12.31
CA SER A 329 8.26 -12.80 12.19
C SER A 329 8.37 -14.01 11.27
N ALA A 330 9.10 -13.83 10.18
CA ALA A 330 10.05 -14.81 9.70
C ALA A 330 11.43 -14.20 9.95
N ASP A 331 12.35 -15.02 10.46
CA ASP A 331 13.73 -14.73 10.86
C ASP A 331 13.94 -13.95 12.16
N LEU A 332 14.49 -14.65 13.16
CA LEU A 332 15.71 -14.25 13.86
C LEU A 332 16.23 -15.39 14.74
N SER A 333 17.47 -15.79 14.45
CA SER A 333 18.30 -16.69 15.23
C SER A 333 18.88 -16.01 16.48
N ASN A 334 18.89 -16.75 17.59
CA ASN A 334 19.80 -16.70 18.75
C ASN A 334 20.52 -15.38 19.06
N THR A 335 20.09 -14.72 20.15
CA THR A 335 20.98 -14.24 21.21
C THR A 335 20.22 -14.21 22.54
N ASN A 336 20.72 -14.96 23.52
CA ASN A 336 20.33 -14.87 24.93
C ASN A 336 20.74 -13.50 25.48
N ASP A 337 19.84 -12.81 26.20
CA ASP A 337 20.25 -12.10 27.41
C ASP A 337 19.05 -11.86 28.35
N ASP A 338 19.17 -12.45 29.53
CA ASP A 338 18.36 -12.21 30.72
C ASP A 338 18.83 -10.90 31.38
N SER A 339 17.98 -9.86 31.42
CA SER A 339 18.00 -8.94 32.57
C SER A 339 16.71 -8.12 32.68
N CYS A 340 15.89 -8.61 33.59
CA CYS A 340 14.77 -7.99 34.29
C CYS A 340 15.18 -6.66 34.98
N TRP A 341 14.47 -5.58 34.63
CA TRP A 341 14.12 -4.43 35.46
C TRP A 341 15.25 -3.70 36.20
N LYS A 342 15.67 -2.54 35.66
CA LYS A 342 16.00 -1.33 36.42
C LYS A 342 16.22 -0.13 35.49
N ASP A 343 15.91 1.03 36.04
CA ASP A 343 16.21 2.39 35.56
C ASP A 343 15.17 3.04 34.63
N ALA A 344 14.06 3.45 35.24
CA ALA A 344 13.32 4.64 34.84
C ALA A 344 13.13 5.54 36.06
N SER A 345 14.10 6.42 36.31
CA SER A 345 13.91 7.58 37.19
C SER A 345 14.36 8.83 36.44
N ASN A 346 13.45 9.80 36.42
CA ASN A 346 13.60 11.20 36.05
C ASN A 346 13.49 11.54 34.55
N ASN A 347 12.24 11.76 34.12
CA ASN A 347 11.92 13.06 33.54
C ASN A 347 10.45 13.41 33.81
N GLU A 348 10.23 14.37 34.72
CA GLU A 348 8.94 14.99 35.01
C GLU A 348 8.50 15.83 33.81
N LEU A 349 7.58 15.29 33.03
CA LEU A 349 6.61 16.04 32.20
C LEU A 349 5.49 15.07 31.83
N GLU A 350 4.71 14.70 32.85
CA GLU A 350 3.43 14.03 32.70
C GLU A 350 2.46 14.97 31.98
N VAL A 351 2.43 14.87 30.66
CA VAL A 351 1.20 15.12 29.91
C VAL A 351 0.26 14.02 30.37
N LEU A 352 -0.87 14.40 30.97
CA LEU A 352 -1.99 13.52 31.30
C LEU A 352 -2.50 12.82 30.02
N GLU A 353 -1.84 11.74 29.59
CA GLU A 353 -2.49 10.72 28.78
C GLU A 353 -3.54 10.08 29.67
N SER A 354 -4.81 10.21 29.28
CA SER A 354 -5.96 9.70 30.01
C SER A 354 -5.70 8.26 30.44
N THR A 355 -5.70 8.00 31.75
CA THR A 355 -5.45 6.70 32.37
C THR A 355 -6.39 5.58 31.88
N GLU A 356 -7.50 5.93 31.21
CA GLU A 356 -8.41 5.00 30.54
C GLU A 356 -7.81 4.31 29.31
N LEU A 357 -6.81 4.91 28.62
CA LEU A 357 -6.17 4.34 27.43
C LEU A 357 -5.31 3.11 27.73
N LEU A 358 -4.98 2.87 29.01
CA LEU A 358 -4.11 1.77 29.45
C LEU A 358 -4.88 0.61 30.08
N VAL A 359 -6.17 0.76 30.36
CA VAL A 359 -6.96 -0.29 31.01
C VAL A 359 -7.49 -1.27 29.97
N ASN A 360 -7.12 -2.54 30.12
CA ASN A 360 -7.72 -3.62 29.34
C ASN A 360 -9.11 -3.96 29.93
N LYS A 361 -10.15 -3.89 29.11
CA LYS A 361 -11.51 -4.30 29.43
C LYS A 361 -11.83 -5.64 28.77
N ARG A 362 -12.18 -6.64 29.57
CA ARG A 362 -12.72 -7.93 29.10
C ARG A 362 -14.20 -7.77 28.78
N LEU A 363 -14.65 -8.37 27.67
CA LEU A 363 -16.06 -8.48 27.31
C LEU A 363 -16.49 -9.95 27.34
N GLU A 364 -17.66 -10.25 27.89
CA GLU A 364 -18.20 -11.61 27.91
C GLU A 364 -18.94 -12.00 26.62
N GLY A 365 -19.52 -11.01 25.96
CA GLY A 365 -20.19 -11.15 24.67
C GLY A 365 -20.05 -9.85 23.89
N LEU A 366 -20.13 -9.95 22.56
CA LEU A 366 -19.76 -8.86 21.67
C LEU A 366 -20.70 -8.76 20.46
N HIS A 367 -21.23 -7.55 20.24
CA HIS A 367 -22.01 -7.21 19.06
C HIS A 367 -21.28 -6.16 18.25
N LEU A 368 -20.95 -6.48 17.00
CA LEU A 368 -20.38 -5.54 16.05
C LEU A 368 -21.46 -5.00 15.12
N THR A 369 -21.37 -3.73 14.76
CA THR A 369 -22.25 -3.10 13.77
C THR A 369 -21.41 -2.46 12.67
N PHE A 370 -21.77 -2.72 11.41
CA PHE A 370 -21.11 -2.18 10.22
C PHE A 370 -22.14 -1.56 9.27
N ASN A 371 -21.75 -0.54 8.51
CA ASN A 371 -22.49 -0.19 7.29
C ASN A 371 -22.30 -1.27 6.21
N TRP A 372 -23.05 -1.17 5.11
CA TRP A 372 -22.95 -2.11 4.00
C TRP A 372 -21.53 -2.18 3.42
N GLU A 373 -20.92 -1.03 3.15
CA GLU A 373 -19.57 -0.95 2.55
C GLU A 373 -18.55 -1.75 3.37
N SER A 374 -18.48 -1.51 4.68
CA SER A 374 -17.55 -2.20 5.57
C SER A 374 -17.96 -3.66 5.81
N GLY A 375 -19.26 -3.93 5.94
CA GLY A 375 -19.81 -5.27 6.15
C GLY A 375 -19.57 -6.20 4.96
N SER A 376 -19.55 -5.66 3.74
CA SER A 376 -19.27 -6.41 2.51
C SER A 376 -17.84 -6.99 2.48
N LEU A 377 -16.92 -6.44 3.29
CA LEU A 377 -15.54 -6.90 3.41
C LEU A 377 -15.33 -7.98 4.47
N LEU A 378 -16.35 -8.32 5.27
CA LEU A 378 -16.23 -9.37 6.27
C LEU A 378 -15.86 -10.75 5.67
N PRO A 379 -16.40 -11.19 4.51
CA PRO A 379 -15.95 -12.42 3.87
C PRO A 379 -14.44 -12.42 3.56
N LEU A 380 -13.90 -11.28 3.10
CA LEU A 380 -12.46 -11.13 2.86
C LEU A 380 -11.67 -11.19 4.17
N ALA A 381 -12.11 -10.45 5.19
CA ALA A 381 -11.47 -10.44 6.51
C ALA A 381 -11.43 -11.84 7.14
N ILE A 382 -12.46 -12.65 6.94
CA ILE A 382 -12.48 -14.03 7.46
C ILE A 382 -11.73 -14.99 6.55
N LYS A 383 -12.17 -15.16 5.30
CA LYS A 383 -11.61 -16.17 4.38
C LYS A 383 -10.20 -15.83 3.93
N GLY A 384 -9.91 -14.57 3.60
CA GLY A 384 -8.61 -14.14 3.08
C GLY A 384 -7.57 -13.79 4.15
N ARG A 385 -7.96 -13.58 5.41
CA ARG A 385 -7.02 -13.12 6.46
C ARG A 385 -7.03 -14.04 7.66
N VAL A 386 -8.13 -14.09 8.41
CA VAL A 386 -8.20 -14.87 9.65
C VAL A 386 -7.92 -16.35 9.39
N LYS A 387 -8.54 -16.97 8.37
CA LYS A 387 -8.27 -18.37 8.00
C LYS A 387 -6.84 -18.64 7.51
N HIS A 388 -6.09 -17.60 7.13
CA HIS A 388 -4.67 -17.67 6.79
C HIS A 388 -3.74 -17.31 7.96
N GLY A 389 -4.28 -17.27 9.18
CA GLY A 389 -3.49 -16.97 10.38
C GLY A 389 -3.09 -15.50 10.53
N ARG A 390 -3.80 -14.59 9.86
CA ARG A 390 -3.51 -13.14 9.84
C ARG A 390 -4.60 -12.35 10.57
N HIS A 391 -4.33 -11.08 10.85
CA HIS A 391 -5.33 -10.16 11.43
C HIS A 391 -6.02 -9.31 10.35
N PHE A 392 -7.16 -8.71 10.68
CA PHE A 392 -7.80 -7.68 9.85
C PHE A 392 -8.39 -6.57 10.72
N THR A 393 -8.11 -5.30 10.40
CA THR A 393 -8.54 -4.15 11.20
C THR A 393 -9.55 -3.27 10.47
N PHE A 394 -10.67 -2.99 11.11
CA PHE A 394 -11.60 -1.93 10.72
C PHE A 394 -11.35 -0.70 11.59
N GLN A 395 -10.91 0.40 11.00
CA GLN A 395 -10.73 1.67 11.70
C GLN A 395 -11.93 2.57 11.45
N SER A 396 -12.61 3.01 12.51
CA SER A 396 -13.81 3.82 12.37
C SER A 396 -13.47 5.20 11.78
N VAL A 397 -14.25 5.65 10.80
CA VAL A 397 -14.18 7.03 10.29
C VAL A 397 -14.97 8.01 11.15
N LEU A 398 -15.79 7.50 12.08
CA LEU A 398 -16.62 8.32 12.96
C LEU A 398 -15.82 8.77 14.19
N GLY A 399 -14.81 8.03 14.62
CA GLY A 399 -13.98 8.43 15.76
C GLY A 399 -12.85 7.43 15.99
N ASP A 400 -12.26 7.42 17.18
CA ASP A 400 -11.03 6.65 17.48
C ASP A 400 -11.23 5.13 17.63
N THR A 401 -12.40 4.61 17.27
CA THR A 401 -12.71 3.18 17.41
C THR A 401 -11.96 2.36 16.38
N ALA A 402 -11.30 1.27 16.82
CA ALA A 402 -10.69 0.29 15.94
C ALA A 402 -11.14 -1.12 16.36
N ILE A 403 -11.50 -1.96 15.39
CA ILE A 403 -11.89 -3.35 15.60
C ILE A 403 -10.92 -4.23 14.83
N THR A 404 -10.09 -4.99 15.55
CA THR A 404 -9.15 -5.93 14.94
C THR A 404 -9.63 -7.36 15.16
N LEU A 405 -9.93 -8.06 14.07
CA LEU A 405 -10.17 -9.50 14.05
C LEU A 405 -8.82 -10.20 14.00
N VAL A 406 -8.61 -11.17 14.89
CA VAL A 406 -7.31 -11.80 15.13
C VAL A 406 -7.46 -13.32 15.02
N ALA A 407 -6.60 -13.96 14.22
CA ALA A 407 -6.47 -15.42 14.19
C ALA A 407 -5.63 -15.93 15.38
N ALA A 408 -5.83 -17.17 15.80
CA ALA A 408 -5.14 -17.77 16.94
C ALA A 408 -3.60 -17.80 16.82
N SER A 409 -3.06 -17.78 15.60
CA SER A 409 -1.62 -17.77 15.33
C SER A 409 -0.96 -16.40 15.47
N VAL A 410 -1.73 -15.32 15.61
CA VAL A 410 -1.19 -13.96 15.70
C VAL A 410 -0.61 -13.73 17.10
N THR A 411 0.68 -13.43 17.18
CA THR A 411 1.39 -13.14 18.43
C THR A 411 1.23 -11.67 18.86
N GLY A 412 1.32 -11.41 20.17
CA GLY A 412 1.27 -10.05 20.71
C GLY A 412 -0.13 -9.45 20.79
N ALA A 413 -1.17 -10.24 20.53
CA ALA A 413 -2.56 -9.84 20.69
C ALA A 413 -2.95 -9.73 22.19
N LEU A 414 -3.94 -8.87 22.48
CA LEU A 414 -4.53 -8.72 23.81
C LEU A 414 -5.47 -9.87 24.18
N VAL A 415 -5.94 -10.61 23.17
CA VAL A 415 -6.91 -11.69 23.28
C VAL A 415 -6.25 -13.06 23.36
N CYS A 416 -6.92 -13.98 24.04
CA CYS A 416 -6.53 -15.39 24.13
C CYS A 416 -7.78 -16.28 24.15
N PRO A 417 -7.67 -17.61 24.00
CA PRO A 417 -8.85 -18.51 23.99
C PRO A 417 -9.77 -18.35 25.21
N GLU A 418 -9.23 -18.02 26.39
CA GLU A 418 -10.00 -17.78 27.61
C GLU A 418 -10.66 -16.39 27.65
N HIS A 419 -10.11 -15.44 26.89
CA HIS A 419 -10.51 -14.03 26.83
C HIS A 419 -10.58 -13.56 25.36
N PRO A 420 -11.56 -14.05 24.58
CA PRO A 420 -11.58 -13.82 23.14
C PRO A 420 -11.92 -12.38 22.76
N TYR A 421 -12.53 -11.60 23.67
CA TYR A 421 -12.96 -10.22 23.41
C TYR A 421 -12.33 -9.28 24.44
N MET A 422 -11.39 -8.46 23.97
CA MET A 422 -10.62 -7.55 24.81
C MET A 422 -10.54 -6.18 24.16
N ALA A 423 -10.82 -5.12 24.91
CA ALA A 423 -10.67 -3.74 24.47
C ALA A 423 -9.60 -3.02 25.31
N ARG A 424 -8.80 -2.15 24.68
CA ARG A 424 -7.93 -1.18 25.34
C ARG A 424 -8.33 0.20 24.85
N GLY A 425 -9.00 0.98 25.70
CA GLY A 425 -9.68 2.20 25.28
C GLY A 425 -10.69 1.91 24.15
N SER A 426 -10.53 2.60 23.02
CA SER A 426 -11.37 2.45 21.82
C SER A 426 -10.93 1.34 20.87
N TRP A 427 -9.78 0.68 21.14
CA TRP A 427 -9.26 -0.41 20.32
C TRP A 427 -9.73 -1.77 20.84
N LEU A 428 -10.65 -2.39 20.11
CA LEU A 428 -11.17 -3.73 20.35
C LEU A 428 -10.36 -4.77 19.55
N GLN A 429 -9.94 -5.84 20.22
CA GLN A 429 -9.44 -7.05 19.59
C GLN A 429 -10.42 -8.21 19.82
N VAL A 430 -10.64 -8.99 18.77
CA VAL A 430 -11.57 -10.12 18.72
C VAL A 430 -10.81 -11.34 18.22
N LEU A 431 -10.61 -12.32 19.09
CA LEU A 431 -10.08 -13.62 18.70
C LEU A 431 -11.17 -14.39 17.96
N ILE A 432 -10.91 -14.71 16.70
CA ILE A 432 -11.75 -15.59 15.91
C ILE A 432 -11.07 -16.95 15.89
N SER A 433 -11.65 -17.91 16.62
CA SER A 433 -11.19 -19.30 16.62
C SER A 433 -11.42 -19.98 15.26
N ASP A 434 -10.71 -21.07 14.98
CA ASP A 434 -10.85 -21.78 13.70
C ASP A 434 -12.29 -22.27 13.44
N ASP A 435 -12.97 -22.75 14.49
CA ASP A 435 -14.39 -23.12 14.43
C ASP A 435 -15.29 -21.92 14.11
N LEU A 436 -15.11 -20.80 14.82
CA LEU A 436 -15.88 -19.58 14.55
C LEU A 436 -15.60 -19.04 13.14
N ALA A 437 -14.33 -19.04 12.71
CA ALA A 437 -13.94 -18.61 11.36
C ALA A 437 -14.63 -19.45 10.28
N GLN A 438 -14.77 -20.76 10.48
CA GLN A 438 -15.47 -21.65 9.56
C GLN A 438 -16.98 -21.34 9.51
N GLN A 439 -17.64 -21.21 10.67
CA GLN A 439 -19.06 -20.84 10.74
C GLN A 439 -19.34 -19.45 10.15
N MET A 440 -18.43 -18.50 10.37
CA MET A 440 -18.50 -17.15 9.80
C MET A 440 -18.33 -17.19 8.28
N ALA A 441 -17.37 -17.97 7.76
CA ALA A 441 -17.10 -18.08 6.33
C ALA A 441 -18.33 -18.60 5.54
N GLU A 442 -19.10 -19.51 6.13
CA GLU A 442 -20.35 -20.04 5.56
C GLU A 442 -21.49 -19.02 5.68
N SER A 443 -21.70 -18.46 6.88
CA SER A 443 -22.82 -17.55 7.15
C SER A 443 -22.72 -16.23 6.37
N LEU A 444 -21.50 -15.71 6.21
CA LEU A 444 -21.23 -14.41 5.57
C LEU A 444 -21.08 -14.52 4.05
N GLU A 445 -21.11 -15.71 3.47
CA GLU A 445 -20.95 -15.91 2.02
C GLU A 445 -21.97 -15.11 1.20
N VAL A 446 -23.17 -14.90 1.74
CA VAL A 446 -24.22 -14.07 1.12
C VAL A 446 -23.79 -12.63 0.84
N LEU A 447 -22.76 -12.13 1.54
CA LEU A 447 -22.21 -10.78 1.38
C LEU A 447 -21.12 -10.70 0.30
N GLY A 448 -20.51 -11.82 -0.07
CA GLY A 448 -19.20 -11.88 -0.74
C GLY A 448 -19.19 -11.76 -2.27
N ARG A 449 -20.18 -11.09 -2.89
CA ARG A 449 -20.13 -10.84 -4.34
C ARG A 449 -19.35 -9.56 -4.61
N PHE A 450 -18.09 -9.72 -5.00
CA PHE A 450 -17.11 -8.64 -5.26
C PHE A 450 -17.55 -7.58 -6.28
N GLU A 451 -18.58 -7.86 -7.08
CA GLU A 451 -19.10 -6.98 -8.12
C GLU A 451 -19.86 -5.75 -7.57
N ASP A 452 -20.35 -5.81 -6.32
CA ASP A 452 -21.31 -4.83 -5.77
C ASP A 452 -20.77 -3.99 -4.60
N ILE A 453 -19.46 -3.69 -4.56
CA ILE A 453 -18.91 -2.78 -3.55
C ILE A 453 -19.51 -1.38 -3.76
N GLY A 454 -20.51 -1.03 -2.95
CA GLY A 454 -21.22 0.25 -2.97
C GLY A 454 -22.72 0.17 -3.24
N GLN A 455 -23.25 -0.97 -3.70
CA GLN A 455 -24.70 -1.19 -3.83
C GLN A 455 -25.12 -2.41 -3.03
N VAL A 456 -26.20 -2.29 -2.27
CA VAL A 456 -26.79 -3.44 -1.59
C VAL A 456 -27.47 -4.30 -2.65
N PRO A 457 -27.05 -5.57 -2.85
CA PRO A 457 -27.72 -6.46 -3.79
C PRO A 457 -29.21 -6.50 -3.48
N ALA A 458 -30.08 -6.48 -4.50
CA ALA A 458 -31.53 -6.49 -4.32
C ALA A 458 -32.03 -7.67 -3.45
N ALA A 459 -31.22 -8.73 -3.34
CA ALA A 459 -31.49 -9.91 -2.54
C ALA A 459 -31.27 -9.73 -1.02
N ILE A 460 -30.62 -8.65 -0.57
CA ILE A 460 -30.27 -8.44 0.84
C ILE A 460 -31.14 -7.35 1.45
N SER A 461 -32.03 -7.74 2.36
CA SER A 461 -32.78 -6.79 3.19
C SER A 461 -31.94 -6.39 4.41
N LEU A 462 -31.67 -5.09 4.54
CA LEU A 462 -30.99 -4.50 5.70
C LEU A 462 -32.02 -3.85 6.65
N PRO A 463 -31.82 -3.91 7.99
CA PRO A 463 -30.67 -4.47 8.68
C PRO A 463 -30.60 -6.00 8.60
N LYS A 464 -29.39 -6.55 8.55
CA LYS A 464 -29.14 -7.99 8.52
C LYS A 464 -28.24 -8.38 9.69
N THR A 465 -28.71 -9.28 10.54
CA THR A 465 -27.95 -9.75 11.71
C THR A 465 -27.53 -11.21 11.54
N PHE A 466 -26.26 -11.48 11.87
CA PHE A 466 -25.65 -12.80 11.96
C PHE A 466 -25.28 -13.05 13.42
N THR A 467 -25.58 -14.24 13.93
CA THR A 467 -25.41 -14.57 15.36
C THR A 467 -24.72 -15.93 15.50
N TRP A 468 -23.75 -16.00 16.39
CA TRP A 468 -23.07 -17.23 16.81
C TRP A 468 -23.21 -17.36 18.34
N PRO A 469 -24.33 -17.94 18.82
CA PRO A 469 -24.67 -17.95 20.25
C PRO A 469 -23.65 -18.67 21.13
N ASP A 470 -23.08 -19.78 20.65
CA ASP A 470 -22.05 -20.55 21.36
C ASP A 470 -20.78 -19.73 21.62
N HIS A 471 -20.55 -18.70 20.79
CA HIS A 471 -19.44 -17.77 20.92
C HIS A 471 -19.86 -16.43 21.57
N LYS A 472 -21.13 -16.25 21.95
CA LYS A 472 -21.70 -14.97 22.43
C LYS A 472 -21.36 -13.78 21.49
N PHE A 473 -21.42 -14.02 20.19
CA PHE A 473 -20.99 -13.07 19.17
C PHE A 473 -22.09 -12.77 18.15
N ALA A 474 -22.26 -11.51 17.79
CA ALA A 474 -23.20 -11.08 16.76
C ALA A 474 -22.59 -9.98 15.87
N ILE A 475 -23.01 -9.97 14.61
CA ILE A 475 -22.69 -8.91 13.66
C ILE A 475 -23.99 -8.41 13.01
N THR A 476 -24.23 -7.11 13.02
CA THR A 476 -25.32 -6.48 12.26
C THR A 476 -24.78 -5.57 11.18
N ILE A 477 -25.31 -5.74 9.97
CA ILE A 477 -25.06 -4.86 8.83
C ILE A 477 -26.27 -3.97 8.62
N ILE A 478 -26.04 -2.66 8.52
CA ILE A 478 -27.08 -1.65 8.34
C ILE A 478 -26.88 -0.85 7.06
N LYS A 479 -27.93 -0.13 6.62
CA LYS A 479 -27.80 0.88 5.57
C LYS A 479 -27.03 2.09 6.12
N ASP A 480 -26.24 2.72 5.26
CA ASP A 480 -25.80 4.08 5.55
C ASP A 480 -27.03 4.99 5.68
N LYS A 481 -27.09 5.77 6.75
CA LYS A 481 -27.97 6.93 6.80
C LYS A 481 -27.34 7.97 5.86
N ILE A 482 -28.09 8.36 4.84
CA ILE A 482 -27.74 9.48 3.93
C ILE A 482 -27.62 10.75 4.75
#